data_AF-A0A9E3MV23-F1
#
_entry.id   AF-A0A9E3MV23-F1
#
_cell.length_a   1.000
_cell.length_b   1.000
_cell.length_c   1.000
_cell.angle_alpha   90.00
_cell.angle_beta   90.00
_cell.angle_gamma   90.00
#
_symmetry.space_group_name_H-M   'P 1'
#
loop_
_entity.id
_entity.type
_entity.pdbx_description
1 polymer ?
#
loop_
_entity_poly.entity_id
_entity_poly.type
_entity_poly.pdbx_seq_one_letter_code
_entity_poly.pdbx_strand_id
1 'polypeptide(L)'
;DPAQRLRFRELLQELGTDTCVLVSTHLVEDVAAACTDVVLFAEGRLVFKGPPDELASVGGPEHEGDSPLERGYSAMLLNPERGRGTW
;
A
#
# COMPACT_ATOMS: atom_id res chain seq x y z
N ASP A 1 -0.33 -16.44 -11.65
CA ASP A 1 -0.14 -17.74 -10.98
C ASP A 1 0.09 -17.49 -9.48
N PRO A 2 -0.74 -18.04 -8.57
CA PRO A 2 -0.55 -17.90 -7.12
C PRO A 2 0.85 -18.29 -6.62
N ALA A 3 1.46 -19.34 -7.19
CA ALA A 3 2.78 -19.82 -6.76
C ALA A 3 3.90 -18.82 -7.10
N GLN A 4 3.79 -18.15 -8.24
CA GLN A 4 4.73 -17.08 -8.61
C GLN A 4 4.61 -15.87 -7.68
N ARG A 5 3.39 -15.51 -7.28
CA ARG A 5 3.15 -14.39 -6.36
C ARG A 5 3.72 -14.66 -4.98
N LEU A 6 3.56 -15.88 -4.47
CA LEU A 6 4.15 -16.27 -3.18
C LEU A 6 5.68 -16.14 -3.21
N ARG A 7 6.33 -16.74 -4.22
CA ARG A 7 7.80 -16.65 -4.38
C ARG A 7 8.29 -15.22 -4.53
N PHE A 8 7.54 -14.38 -5.24
CA PHE A 8 7.87 -12.96 -5.37
C PHE A 8 7.85 -12.26 -4.01
N ARG A 9 6.84 -12.51 -3.18
CA ARG A 9 6.75 -11.93 -1.83
C ARG A 9 7.87 -12.40 -0.92
N GLU A 10 8.18 -13.71 -0.93
CA GLU A 10 9.30 -14.27 -0.17
C GLU A 10 10.63 -13.60 -0.56
N LEU A 11 10.88 -13.43 -1.85
CA LEU A 11 12.07 -12.74 -2.35
C LEU A 11 12.14 -11.29 -1.88
N LEU A 12 11.03 -10.55 -1.91
CA LEU A 12 11.00 -9.17 -1.43
C LEU A 12 11.31 -9.07 0.06
N GLN A 13 10.77 -9.99 0.86
CA GLN A 13 11.03 -10.03 2.30
C GLN A 13 12.49 -10.38 2.59
N GLU A 14 13.08 -11.34 1.86
CA GLU A 14 14.49 -11.71 1.98
C GLU A 14 15.40 -10.54 1.60
N LEU A 15 15.14 -9.84 0.50
CA LEU A 15 15.94 -8.67 0.12
C LEU A 15 15.80 -7.50 1.11
N GLY A 16 14.61 -7.36 1.69
CA GLY A 16 14.29 -6.30 2.66
C GLY A 16 15.03 -6.40 3.99
N THR A 17 15.67 -7.54 4.30
CA THR A 17 16.45 -7.68 5.56
C THR A 17 17.74 -6.87 5.54
N ASP A 18 18.39 -6.77 4.37
CA ASP A 18 19.73 -6.19 4.24
C ASP A 18 19.75 -4.93 3.37
N THR A 19 18.71 -4.67 2.59
CA THR A 19 18.66 -3.55 1.64
C THR A 19 17.27 -2.91 1.60
N CYS A 20 17.22 -1.60 1.37
CA CYS A 20 15.96 -0.92 1.09
C CYS A 20 15.43 -1.32 -0.30
N VAL A 21 14.24 -1.92 -0.33
CA VAL A 21 13.58 -2.35 -1.57
C VAL A 21 12.37 -1.46 -1.85
N LEU A 22 12.34 -0.86 -3.04
CA LEU A 22 11.17 -0.11 -3.53
C LEU A 22 10.41 -0.96 -4.56
N VAL A 23 9.14 -1.22 -4.27
CA VAL A 23 8.22 -1.94 -5.17
C VAL A 23 7.07 -1.03 -5.56
N SER A 24 6.82 -0.89 -6.86
CA SER A 24 5.65 -0.23 -7.41
C SER A 24 4.79 -1.27 -8.11
N THR A 25 3.60 -1.52 -7.58
CA THR A 25 2.65 -2.48 -8.14
C THR A 25 1.23 -1.91 -8.04
N HIS A 26 0.34 -2.38 -8.92
CA HIS A 26 -1.09 -2.10 -8.83
C HIS A 26 -1.82 -3.14 -7.94
N LEU A 27 -1.12 -4.19 -7.51
CA LEU A 27 -1.66 -5.24 -6.66
C LEU A 27 -1.49 -4.84 -5.19
N VAL A 28 -2.52 -4.19 -4.65
CA VAL A 28 -2.56 -3.67 -3.28
C VAL A 28 -2.30 -4.79 -2.25
N GLU A 29 -2.76 -6.00 -2.53
CA GLU A 29 -2.58 -7.16 -1.67
C GLU A 29 -1.14 -7.72 -1.65
N ASP A 30 -0.33 -7.43 -2.68
CA ASP A 30 1.11 -7.77 -2.65
C ASP A 30 1.87 -6.81 -1.75
N VAL A 31 1.49 -5.52 -1.75
CA VAL A 31 2.04 -4.52 -0.82
C VAL A 31 1.73 -4.89 0.62
N ALA A 32 0.49 -5.29 0.90
CA ALA A 32 0.06 -5.75 2.23
C ALA A 32 0.93 -6.89 2.78
N ALA A 33 1.36 -7.79 1.89
CA ALA A 33 2.01 -9.03 2.28
C ALA A 33 3.55 -8.91 2.33
N ALA A 34 4.15 -7.97 1.60
CA ALA A 34 5.59 -7.92 1.41
C ALA A 34 6.26 -6.62 1.87
N CYS A 35 5.51 -5.54 2.14
CA CYS A 35 6.08 -4.23 2.46
C CYS A 35 5.85 -3.83 3.92
N THR A 36 6.82 -3.14 4.52
CA THR A 36 6.70 -2.54 5.86
C THR A 36 5.99 -1.20 5.85
N ASP A 37 6.12 -0.47 4.74
CA ASP A 37 5.60 0.87 4.53
C ASP A 37 4.94 0.98 3.15
N VAL A 38 3.88 1.77 3.08
CA VAL A 38 3.19 2.13 1.85
C VAL A 38 3.31 3.63 1.63
N VAL A 39 3.59 4.01 0.40
CA VAL A 39 3.62 5.39 -0.04
C VAL A 39 2.61 5.53 -1.16
N LEU A 40 1.58 6.34 -0.96
CA LEU A 40 0.55 6.59 -1.97
C LEU A 40 0.70 7.99 -2.55
N PHE A 41 0.76 8.04 -3.87
CA PHE A 41 0.76 9.29 -4.62
C PHE A 41 -0.55 9.44 -5.41
N ALA A 42 -1.10 10.65 -5.39
CA ALA A 42 -2.21 11.05 -6.26
C ALA A 42 -1.88 12.42 -6.87
N GLU A 43 -2.07 12.56 -8.19
CA GLU A 43 -1.85 13.82 -8.91
C GLU A 43 -0.48 14.47 -8.64
N GLY A 44 0.58 13.64 -8.53
CA GLY A 44 1.95 14.11 -8.26
C GLY A 44 2.21 14.54 -6.81
N ARG A 45 1.28 14.26 -5.89
CA ARG A 45 1.39 14.59 -4.46
C ARG A 45 1.37 13.34 -3.60
N LEU A 46 2.11 13.36 -2.50
CA LEU A 46 1.98 12.36 -1.44
C LEU A 46 0.66 12.56 -0.73
N VAL A 47 -0.14 11.50 -0.66
CA VAL A 47 -1.42 11.51 0.08
C VAL A 47 -1.43 10.53 1.24
N PHE A 48 -0.50 9.58 1.29
CA PHE A 48 -0.33 8.70 2.42
C PHE A 48 1.11 8.19 2.50
N LYS A 49 1.64 8.09 3.72
CA LYS A 49 2.89 7.39 4.04
C LYS A 49 2.77 6.75 5.42
N GLY A 50 2.93 5.44 5.50
CA GLY A 50 2.86 4.71 6.76
C GLY A 50 2.73 3.20 6.55
N PRO A 51 2.59 2.41 7.62
CA PRO A 51 2.39 0.97 7.51
C PRO A 51 1.07 0.63 6.80
N PRO A 52 0.98 -0.54 6.12
CA PRO A 52 -0.24 -0.99 5.46
C PRO A 52 -1.47 -1.00 6.39
N ASP A 53 -1.29 -1.38 7.66
CA ASP A 53 -2.39 -1.42 8.64
C ASP A 53 -3.01 -0.04 8.90
N GLU A 54 -2.20 1.03 8.86
CA GLU A 54 -2.69 2.39 9.00
C GLU A 54 -3.52 2.78 7.77
N LEU A 55 -3.06 2.45 6.56
CA LEU A 55 -3.84 2.68 5.33
C LEU A 55 -5.17 1.91 5.40
N ALA A 56 -5.15 0.65 5.82
CA ALA A 56 -6.35 -0.18 5.97
C ALA A 56 -7.37 0.40 6.97
N SER A 57 -6.90 1.12 7.99
CA SER A 57 -7.76 1.75 8.99
C SER A 57 -8.51 2.99 8.47
N VAL A 58 -8.08 3.57 7.35
CA VAL A 58 -8.70 4.77 6.76
C VAL A 58 -10.02 4.44 6.08
N GLY A 59 -10.13 3.26 5.47
CA GLY A 59 -11.27 2.87 4.64
C GLY A 59 -12.41 2.24 5.43
N GLY A 60 -13.61 2.78 5.31
CA GLY A 60 -14.86 2.17 5.78
C GLY A 60 -15.61 1.35 4.71
N PRO A 61 -16.71 0.67 5.07
CA PRO A 61 -17.53 -0.15 4.17
C PRO A 61 -18.11 0.58 2.94
N GLU A 62 -18.18 1.91 3.01
CA GLU A 62 -18.62 2.81 1.95
C GLU A 62 -17.61 2.98 0.81
N HIS A 63 -16.36 2.56 1.02
CA HIS A 63 -15.29 2.68 0.02
C HIS A 63 -15.18 1.41 -0.82
N GLU A 64 -14.81 1.57 -2.09
CA GLU A 64 -14.59 0.46 -3.03
C GLU A 64 -13.35 -0.36 -2.64
N GLY A 65 -13.48 -1.69 -2.66
CA GLY A 65 -12.39 -2.63 -2.41
C GLY A 65 -12.83 -3.91 -1.69
N ASP A 66 -12.26 -5.04 -2.09
CA ASP A 66 -12.57 -6.36 -1.53
C ASP A 66 -11.85 -6.59 -0.18
N SER A 67 -10.76 -5.86 0.07
CA SER A 67 -9.98 -5.89 1.30
C SER A 67 -9.98 -4.55 2.06
N PRO A 68 -9.72 -4.54 3.39
CA PRO A 68 -9.54 -3.30 4.14
C PRO A 68 -8.49 -2.36 3.53
N LEU A 69 -7.40 -2.91 3.00
CA LEU A 69 -6.33 -2.11 2.41
C LEU A 69 -6.76 -1.44 1.09
N GLU A 70 -7.49 -2.15 0.23
CA GLU A 70 -8.05 -1.55 -1.00
C GLU A 70 -9.06 -0.46 -0.68
N ARG A 71 -9.91 -0.65 0.33
CA ARG A 71 -10.82 0.39 0.79
C ARG A 71 -10.07 1.61 1.33
N GLY A 72 -8.98 1.40 2.07
CA GLY A 72 -8.07 2.46 2.52
C GLY A 72 -7.43 3.23 1.37
N TYR A 73 -6.94 2.51 0.36
CA TYR A 73 -6.42 3.08 -0.87
C TYR A 73 -7.47 3.94 -1.60
N SER A 74 -8.66 3.41 -1.83
CA SER A 74 -9.77 4.12 -2.47
C SER A 74 -10.19 5.36 -1.69
N ALA A 75 -10.27 5.26 -0.36
CA ALA A 75 -10.58 6.38 0.53
C ALA A 75 -9.57 7.53 0.41
N MET A 76 -8.28 7.22 0.33
CA MET A 76 -7.22 8.21 0.18
C MET A 76 -7.21 8.87 -1.20
N LEU A 77 -7.57 8.15 -2.26
CA LEU A 77 -7.71 8.74 -3.59
C LEU A 77 -8.90 9.70 -3.71
N LEU A 78 -10.02 9.41 -3.04
CA LEU A 78 -11.23 10.23 -3.08
C LEU A 78 -11.14 11.48 -2.18
N ASN A 79 -10.22 11.52 -1.21
CA ASN A 79 -9.99 12.67 -0.33
C ASN A 79 -8.50 13.05 -0.21
N PRO A 80 -7.88 13.60 -1.28
CA PRO A 80 -6.46 13.97 -1.28
C PRO A 80 -6.07 15.00 -0.21
N GLU A 81 -7.03 15.81 0.24
CA GLU A 81 -6.82 16.88 1.23
C GLU A 81 -6.58 16.37 2.66
N ARG A 82 -6.90 15.11 2.97
CA ARG A 82 -6.63 14.50 4.30
C ARG A 82 -5.18 14.07 4.48
N GLY A 83 -4.41 13.97 3.40
CA GLY A 83 -3.04 13.47 3.37
C GLY A 83 -1.97 14.56 3.30
N ARG A 84 -2.21 15.77 3.84
CA ARG A 84 -1.24 16.89 3.78
C ARG A 84 -0.02 16.64 4.68
N GLY A 85 0.81 15.67 4.33
CA GLY A 85 2.18 15.55 4.81
C GLY A 85 3.10 16.40 3.95
N THR A 86 3.78 17.37 4.56
CA THR A 86 4.98 17.99 3.96
C THR A 86 6.14 17.01 4.05
N TRP A 87 6.82 16.79 2.93
CA TRP A 87 8.03 15.98 2.81
C TRP A 87 9.14 16.40 3.76
#